data_AF-A0A4P2R0E8-F1
#
_entry.id   AF-A0A4P2R0E8-F1
#
_cell.length_a   1.000
_cell.length_b   1.000
_cell.length_c   1.000
_cell.angle_alpha   90.00
_cell.angle_beta   90.00
_cell.angle_gamma   90.00
#
_symmetry.space_group_name_H-M   'P 1'
#
loop_
_entity.id
_entity.type
_entity.pdbx_description
1 polymer ?
#
loop_
_entity_poly.entity_id
_entity_poly.type
_entity_poly.pdbx_seq_one_letter_code
_entity_poly.pdbx_strand_id
1 'polypeptide(L)'
;MLKRLILIAGSSSSSDEPSARGTPLLSTADKAALSREFPGVEIDAPCPPGNAPHAAVDARAWRASQLDLWALDTHLHALDARGLFDLRLEGLDRGSAARTAYEVLTRCQRFLRRRNVASATAVFARVLGRHRELYDLDRPLVRADYDHAIDVWQWMLRLDPRASVAAQAAALFHDVERLVSEANVRIEHRAADYQAFKDEHARRGAALARAALAGVGLPPEVLDRVGALVASHERPGDDAELALLNDADALSFFSLNSAGFLDYYGPEHTRVKVAYTLRRLRPEARALLPRVRCRPEVEAMILGEPRRTSAPASAETQA
;
A
#
# COMPACT_ATOMS: atom_id res chain seq x y z
N MET A 1 8.26 -7.64 12.06
CA MET A 1 6.86 -7.87 11.66
C MET A 1 5.98 -7.23 12.71
N LEU A 2 5.00 -6.43 12.29
CA LEU A 2 4.05 -5.81 13.20
C LEU A 2 3.16 -6.89 13.83
N LYS A 3 3.15 -6.97 15.16
CA LYS A 3 2.45 -8.05 15.89
C LYS A 3 1.18 -7.57 16.59
N ARG A 4 1.20 -6.36 17.17
CA ARG A 4 0.09 -5.85 17.98
C ARG A 4 -0.17 -4.38 17.70
N LEU A 5 -1.43 -4.00 17.76
CA LEU A 5 -1.90 -2.62 17.81
C LEU A 5 -2.44 -2.33 19.21
N ILE A 6 -1.85 -1.36 19.88
CA ILE A 6 -2.23 -0.92 21.24
C ILE A 6 -2.89 0.45 21.12
N LEU A 7 -4.08 0.60 21.70
CA LEU A 7 -4.86 1.83 21.63
C LEU A 7 -4.83 2.54 22.98
N ILE A 8 -4.43 3.82 22.97
CA ILE A 8 -4.27 4.61 24.18
C ILE A 8 -5.15 5.86 24.06
N ALA A 9 -6.07 6.03 25.00
CA ALA A 9 -6.99 7.16 25.02
C ALA A 9 -6.24 8.46 25.31
N GLY A 10 -6.67 9.57 24.71
CA GLY A 10 -6.17 10.87 25.11
C GLY A 10 -6.67 11.25 26.51
N SER A 11 -5.81 11.84 27.34
CA SER A 11 -6.22 12.42 28.62
C SER A 11 -7.22 13.54 28.35
N SER A 12 -8.46 13.39 28.83
CA SER A 12 -9.35 14.54 29.00
C SER A 12 -8.73 15.43 30.07
N SER A 13 -8.43 16.69 29.74
CA SER A 13 -8.01 17.70 30.71
C SER A 13 -9.17 18.04 31.64
N SER A 14 -9.47 17.14 32.56
CA SER A 14 -10.39 17.33 33.68
C SER A 14 -9.81 16.51 34.82
N SER A 15 -9.25 17.24 35.79
CA SER A 15 -8.84 16.72 37.09
C SER A 15 -9.97 15.94 37.77
N ASP A 16 -9.55 14.97 38.59
CA ASP A 16 -10.30 14.19 39.57
C ASP A 16 -11.18 13.04 39.07
N GLU A 17 -10.61 11.82 39.00
CA GLU A 17 -11.07 10.67 39.79
C GLU A 17 -10.14 9.43 39.64
N PRO A 18 -9.93 8.63 40.70
CA PRO A 18 -9.15 7.40 40.61
C PRO A 18 -10.01 6.18 40.20
N SER A 19 -9.50 5.44 39.20
CA SER A 19 -9.86 4.05 38.87
C SER A 19 -11.27 3.78 38.31
N ALA A 20 -11.53 4.20 37.07
CA ALA A 20 -12.43 3.48 36.19
C ALA A 20 -11.61 2.62 35.23
N ARG A 21 -11.85 1.30 35.20
CA ARG A 21 -11.48 0.45 34.05
C ARG A 21 -12.18 1.05 32.84
N GLY A 22 -11.46 1.90 32.11
CA GLY A 22 -12.01 2.77 31.08
C GLY A 22 -12.78 1.96 30.07
N THR A 23 -13.98 2.43 29.73
CA THR A 23 -14.77 1.88 28.63
C THR A 23 -13.90 1.77 27.37
N PRO A 24 -13.93 0.64 26.64
CA PRO A 24 -13.02 0.39 25.54
C PRO A 24 -13.13 1.45 24.43
N LEU A 25 -11.99 1.78 23.81
CA LEU A 25 -11.91 2.73 22.69
C LEU A 25 -12.60 2.22 21.42
N LEU A 26 -12.67 0.90 21.25
CA LEU A 26 -13.35 0.25 20.15
C LEU A 26 -14.62 -0.46 20.64
N SER A 27 -15.66 -0.42 19.83
CA SER A 27 -16.76 -1.37 19.99
C SER A 27 -16.30 -2.79 19.64
N THR A 28 -17.03 -3.80 20.13
CA THR A 28 -16.78 -5.21 19.75
C THR A 28 -16.87 -5.41 18.24
N ALA A 29 -17.79 -4.70 17.57
CA ALA A 29 -17.96 -4.77 16.12
C ALA A 29 -16.76 -4.18 15.38
N ASP A 30 -16.26 -3.02 15.81
CA ASP A 30 -15.07 -2.38 15.21
C ASP A 30 -13.82 -3.23 15.39
N LYS A 31 -13.62 -3.76 16.60
CA LYS A 31 -12.51 -4.67 16.89
C LYS A 31 -12.56 -5.91 16.00
N ALA A 32 -13.74 -6.53 15.85
CA ALA A 32 -13.91 -7.69 14.96
C ALA A 32 -13.69 -7.34 13.48
N ALA A 33 -14.12 -6.15 13.04
CA ALA A 33 -13.89 -5.69 11.67
C ALA A 33 -12.40 -5.48 11.38
N LEU A 34 -11.68 -4.81 12.28
CA LEU A 34 -10.23 -4.62 12.16
C LEU A 34 -9.47 -5.94 12.17
N SER A 35 -9.82 -6.88 13.05
CA SER A 35 -9.17 -8.19 13.10
C SER A 35 -9.38 -9.03 11.83
N ARG A 36 -10.56 -8.92 11.19
CA ARG A 36 -10.80 -9.57 9.88
C ARG A 36 -9.98 -8.92 8.77
N GLU A 37 -9.89 -7.59 8.79
CA GLU A 37 -9.18 -6.83 7.78
C GLU A 37 -7.65 -7.03 7.84
N PHE A 38 -7.10 -7.09 9.06
CA PHE A 38 -5.67 -7.18 9.32
C PHE A 38 -5.33 -8.47 10.09
N PRO A 39 -5.47 -9.65 9.45
CA PRO A 39 -5.20 -10.92 10.10
C PRO A 39 -3.74 -10.98 10.54
N GLY A 40 -3.49 -11.52 11.73
CA GLY A 40 -2.15 -11.67 12.30
C GLY A 40 -1.72 -10.54 13.25
N VAL A 41 -2.44 -9.41 13.27
CA VAL A 41 -2.28 -8.34 14.26
C VAL A 41 -3.27 -8.55 15.41
N GLU A 42 -2.76 -8.53 16.63
CA GLU A 42 -3.62 -8.45 17.81
C GLU A 42 -4.13 -7.01 17.97
N ILE A 43 -5.44 -6.81 17.81
CA ILE A 43 -6.07 -5.50 17.90
C ILE A 43 -6.43 -5.18 19.36
N ASP A 44 -6.08 -3.98 19.80
CA ASP A 44 -6.38 -3.48 21.15
C ASP A 44 -5.82 -4.45 22.21
N ALA A 45 -4.54 -4.78 22.03
CA ALA A 45 -3.78 -5.63 22.93
C ALA A 45 -3.44 -4.84 24.21
N PRO A 46 -3.40 -5.50 25.39
CA PRO A 46 -2.94 -4.86 26.60
C PRO A 46 -1.50 -4.36 26.43
N CYS A 47 -1.17 -3.23 27.06
CA CYS A 47 0.19 -2.70 27.04
C CYS A 47 1.14 -3.75 27.62
N PRO A 48 2.18 -4.19 26.89
CA PRO A 48 3.12 -5.18 27.40
C PRO A 48 3.90 -4.62 28.60
N PRO A 49 4.31 -5.47 29.55
CA PRO A 49 5.28 -5.06 30.56
C PRO A 49 6.65 -4.77 29.91
N GLY A 50 7.23 -3.60 30.15
CA GLY A 50 8.64 -3.27 29.84
C GLY A 50 8.98 -2.81 28.39
N ASN A 51 10.28 -2.93 28.05
CA ASN A 51 10.98 -2.39 26.86
C ASN A 51 10.66 -3.09 25.52
N ALA A 52 9.42 -3.53 25.28
CA ALA A 52 9.06 -4.14 23.98
C ALA A 52 9.33 -3.15 22.82
N PRO A 53 9.97 -3.59 21.71
CA PRO A 53 10.19 -2.73 20.55
C PRO A 53 8.86 -2.20 20.02
N HIS A 54 8.70 -0.88 19.96
CA HIS A 54 7.46 -0.27 19.49
C HIS A 54 7.68 1.03 18.73
N ALA A 55 6.71 1.36 17.90
CA ALA A 55 6.50 2.69 17.35
C ALA A 55 5.26 3.32 17.99
N ALA A 56 5.24 4.63 18.12
CA ALA A 56 4.09 5.40 18.57
C ALA A 56 3.63 6.33 17.45
N VAL A 57 2.32 6.45 17.29
CA VAL A 57 1.67 7.38 16.37
C VAL A 57 0.67 8.19 17.18
N ASP A 58 0.91 9.49 17.27
CA ASP A 58 -0.04 10.43 17.86
C ASP A 58 -1.23 10.63 16.90
N ALA A 59 -2.44 10.32 17.39
CA ALA A 59 -3.64 10.37 16.57
C ALA A 59 -3.99 11.79 16.12
N ARG A 60 -3.67 12.82 16.91
CA ARG A 60 -3.96 14.22 16.56
C ARG A 60 -3.03 14.68 15.44
N ALA A 61 -1.73 14.41 15.55
CA ALA A 61 -0.75 14.69 14.51
C ALA A 61 -1.03 13.91 13.22
N TRP A 62 -1.48 12.65 13.34
CA TRP A 62 -1.93 11.84 12.21
C TRP A 62 -3.08 12.51 11.45
N ARG A 63 -4.11 12.95 12.18
CA ARG A 63 -5.29 13.63 11.62
C ARG A 63 -4.97 15.01 11.05
N ALA A 64 -4.14 15.79 11.74
CA ALA A 64 -3.70 17.11 11.30
C ALA A 64 -2.70 17.07 10.15
N SER A 65 -2.26 15.88 9.72
CA SER A 65 -1.24 15.69 8.71
C SER A 65 0.11 16.33 9.01
N GLN A 66 0.47 16.34 10.29
CA GLN A 66 1.70 16.94 10.82
C GLN A 66 2.82 15.93 11.08
N LEU A 67 2.54 14.64 10.88
CA LEU A 67 3.56 13.60 11.03
C LEU A 67 4.53 13.60 9.85
N ASP A 68 5.82 13.55 10.17
CA ASP A 68 6.86 13.15 9.23
C ASP A 68 6.72 11.64 8.96
N LEU A 69 6.07 11.33 7.84
CA LEU A 69 5.84 9.95 7.42
C LEU A 69 7.13 9.22 7.04
N TRP A 70 8.15 9.95 6.55
CA TRP A 70 9.43 9.35 6.19
C TRP A 70 10.21 8.93 7.44
N ALA A 71 10.22 9.77 8.48
CA ALA A 71 10.80 9.43 9.76
C ALA A 71 10.08 8.25 10.42
N LEU A 72 8.74 8.24 10.39
CA LEU A 72 7.94 7.11 10.88
C LEU A 72 8.29 5.82 10.14
N ASP A 73 8.32 5.84 8.81
CA ASP A 73 8.64 4.67 7.99
C ASP A 73 10.05 4.14 8.25
N THR A 74 11.03 5.04 8.38
CA THR A 74 12.42 4.70 8.72
C THR A 74 12.51 3.99 10.07
N HIS A 75 11.80 4.50 11.08
CA HIS A 75 11.74 3.87 12.40
C HIS A 75 11.06 2.50 12.36
N LEU A 76 9.96 2.36 11.63
CA LEU A 76 9.26 1.08 11.45
C LEU A 76 10.14 0.03 10.76
N HIS A 77 10.93 0.43 9.77
CA HIS A 77 11.93 -0.45 9.14
C HIS A 77 13.00 -0.91 10.12
N ALA A 78 13.53 0.00 10.95
CA ALA A 78 14.51 -0.33 11.98
C ALA A 78 13.95 -1.28 13.05
N LEU A 79 12.64 -1.19 13.34
CA LEU A 79 11.95 -2.15 14.19
C LEU A 79 11.75 -3.50 13.51
N ASP A 80 11.30 -3.53 12.25
CA ASP A 80 11.06 -4.77 11.50
C ASP A 80 12.35 -5.59 11.34
N ALA A 81 13.47 -4.92 11.09
CA ALA A 81 14.79 -5.54 10.99
C ALA A 81 15.25 -6.23 12.28
N ARG A 82 14.75 -5.79 13.44
CA ARG A 82 15.02 -6.39 14.76
C ARG A 82 14.05 -7.51 15.14
N GLY A 83 13.02 -7.75 14.32
CA GLY A 83 12.04 -8.82 14.54
C GLY A 83 10.63 -8.30 14.80
N LEU A 84 9.96 -8.84 15.82
CA LEU A 84 8.59 -8.47 16.16
C LEU A 84 8.55 -7.11 16.86
N PHE A 85 7.55 -6.30 16.52
CA PHE A 85 7.33 -5.01 17.17
C PHE A 85 5.83 -4.69 17.31
N ASP A 86 5.53 -3.75 18.20
CA ASP A 86 4.18 -3.24 18.44
C ASP A 86 3.98 -1.83 17.88
N LEU A 87 2.74 -1.47 17.60
CA LEU A 87 2.34 -0.12 17.24
C LEU A 87 1.39 0.45 18.30
N ARG A 88 1.71 1.61 18.84
CA ARG A 88 0.88 2.35 19.80
C ARG A 88 0.21 3.52 19.09
N LEU A 89 -1.12 3.61 19.24
CA LEU A 89 -1.89 4.77 18.82
C LEU A 89 -2.27 5.57 20.06
N GLU A 90 -1.70 6.77 20.16
CA GLU A 90 -1.82 7.63 21.33
C GLU A 90 -2.78 8.78 21.07
N GLY A 91 -3.42 9.29 22.13
CA GLY A 91 -4.30 10.46 22.00
C GLY A 91 -5.62 10.19 21.29
N LEU A 92 -6.08 8.92 21.24
CA LEU A 92 -7.30 8.56 20.53
C LEU A 92 -8.56 9.07 21.25
N ASP A 93 -9.49 9.60 20.46
CA ASP A 93 -10.89 9.76 20.85
C ASP A 93 -11.71 8.53 20.40
N ARG A 94 -12.79 8.22 21.14
CA ARG A 94 -13.63 7.04 20.84
C ARG A 94 -14.31 7.14 19.47
N GLY A 95 -14.68 8.35 19.04
CA GLY A 95 -15.41 8.55 17.78
C GLY A 95 -14.56 8.27 16.55
N SER A 96 -13.25 8.49 16.63
CA SER A 96 -12.31 8.29 15.52
C SER A 96 -11.44 7.04 15.65
N ALA A 97 -11.45 6.35 16.79
CA ALA A 97 -10.53 5.25 17.09
C ALA A 97 -10.46 4.17 16.00
N ALA A 98 -11.61 3.63 15.58
CA ALA A 98 -11.68 2.59 14.56
C ALA A 98 -11.12 3.07 13.20
N ARG A 99 -11.47 4.30 12.81
CA ARG A 99 -11.01 4.91 11.56
C ARG A 99 -9.49 5.14 11.60
N THR A 100 -8.97 5.71 12.68
CA THR A 100 -7.53 5.99 12.84
C THR A 100 -6.73 4.70 12.84
N ALA A 101 -7.22 3.67 13.54
CA ALA A 101 -6.62 2.34 13.53
C ALA A 101 -6.55 1.74 12.12
N TYR A 102 -7.65 1.81 11.35
CA TYR A 102 -7.69 1.29 9.98
C TYR A 102 -6.68 2.00 9.06
N GLU A 103 -6.64 3.33 9.13
CA GLU A 103 -5.74 4.16 8.31
C GLU A 103 -4.27 3.87 8.61
N VAL A 104 -3.90 3.83 9.90
CA VAL A 104 -2.52 3.57 10.33
C VAL A 104 -2.11 2.13 9.98
N LEU A 105 -2.97 1.14 10.22
CA LEU A 105 -2.68 -0.25 9.84
C LEU A 105 -2.55 -0.42 8.34
N THR A 106 -3.34 0.30 7.55
CA THR A 106 -3.21 0.34 6.09
C THR A 106 -1.85 0.90 5.68
N ARG A 107 -1.42 2.03 6.25
CA ARG A 107 -0.08 2.61 6.00
C ARG A 107 1.06 1.65 6.37
N CYS A 108 0.84 0.81 7.38
CA CYS A 108 1.83 -0.12 7.92
C CYS A 108 1.71 -1.55 7.34
N GLN A 109 0.82 -1.80 6.37
CA GLN A 109 0.47 -3.18 5.98
C GLN A 109 1.66 -3.97 5.42
N ARG A 110 2.67 -3.31 4.85
CA ARG A 110 3.93 -3.92 4.39
C ARG A 110 4.68 -4.68 5.49
N PHE A 111 4.41 -4.39 6.76
CA PHE A 111 4.99 -5.08 7.92
C PHE A 111 4.16 -6.26 8.43
N LEU A 112 2.99 -6.55 7.84
CA LEU A 112 2.08 -7.63 8.26
C LEU A 112 2.46 -8.99 7.65
N ARG A 113 3.10 -8.97 6.47
CA ARG A 113 3.54 -10.18 5.75
C ARG A 113 2.37 -11.14 5.46
N ARG A 114 1.20 -10.61 5.10
CA ARG A 114 0.03 -11.41 4.68
C ARG A 114 0.45 -12.33 3.53
N ARG A 115 0.04 -13.60 3.60
CA ARG A 115 0.21 -14.60 2.55
C ARG A 115 -1.06 -15.43 2.42
N ASN A 116 -1.28 -15.96 1.23
CA ASN A 116 -2.28 -17.00 0.96
C ASN A 116 -1.58 -18.33 0.66
N VAL A 117 -2.35 -19.36 0.33
CA VAL A 117 -1.80 -20.69 0.00
C VAL A 117 -0.80 -20.66 -1.17
N ALA A 118 -0.98 -19.75 -2.14
CA ALA A 118 -0.11 -19.61 -3.29
C ALA A 118 1.26 -19.00 -2.92
N SER A 119 1.30 -18.06 -1.99
CA SER A 119 2.54 -17.43 -1.50
C SER A 119 3.15 -18.07 -0.26
N ALA A 120 2.44 -18.98 0.41
CA ALA A 120 2.94 -19.77 1.54
C ALA A 120 3.78 -20.99 1.11
N THR A 121 4.64 -20.82 0.10
CA THR A 121 5.47 -21.90 -0.47
C THR A 121 6.96 -21.54 -0.43
N ALA A 122 7.83 -22.55 -0.46
CA ALA A 122 9.28 -22.34 -0.55
C ALA A 122 9.69 -21.66 -1.87
N VAL A 123 8.97 -21.94 -2.96
CA VAL A 123 9.17 -21.28 -4.26
C VAL A 123 8.91 -19.78 -4.14
N PHE A 124 7.76 -19.40 -3.56
CA PHE A 124 7.43 -17.98 -3.39
C PHE A 124 8.32 -17.28 -2.36
N ALA A 125 8.85 -18.00 -1.37
CA ALA A 125 9.89 -17.46 -0.49
C ALA A 125 11.15 -17.07 -1.27
N ARG A 126 11.55 -17.85 -2.29
CA ARG A 126 12.65 -17.48 -3.19
C ARG A 126 12.29 -16.30 -4.10
N VAL A 127 11.04 -16.19 -4.56
CA VAL A 127 10.55 -15.00 -5.29
C VAL A 127 10.78 -13.73 -4.46
N LEU A 128 10.40 -13.75 -3.18
CA LEU A 128 10.58 -12.61 -2.28
C LEU A 128 12.06 -12.31 -1.99
N GLY A 129 12.88 -13.35 -1.81
CA GLY A 129 14.33 -13.20 -1.67
C GLY A 129 14.94 -12.52 -2.89
N ARG A 130 14.64 -13.03 -4.09
CA ARG A 130 15.10 -12.48 -5.36
C ARG A 130 14.59 -11.06 -5.60
N HIS A 131 13.32 -10.78 -5.27
CA HIS A 131 12.79 -9.42 -5.31
C HIS A 131 13.63 -8.50 -4.42
N ARG A 132 13.85 -8.86 -3.15
CA ARG A 132 14.64 -8.04 -2.21
C ARG A 132 16.07 -7.80 -2.69
N GLU A 133 16.73 -8.79 -3.28
CA GLU A 133 18.11 -8.71 -3.80
C GLU A 133 18.29 -7.62 -4.88
N LEU A 134 17.24 -7.24 -5.60
CA LEU A 134 17.31 -6.23 -6.65
C LEU A 134 17.44 -4.79 -6.12
N TYR A 135 17.06 -4.54 -4.85
CA TYR A 135 16.91 -3.19 -4.33
C TYR A 135 18.08 -2.77 -3.44
N ASP A 136 18.82 -1.76 -3.87
CA ASP A 136 19.74 -0.98 -3.05
C ASP A 136 18.95 -0.02 -2.14
N LEU A 137 18.62 -0.47 -0.93
CA LEU A 137 17.76 0.30 -0.01
C LEU A 137 18.46 1.48 0.68
N ASP A 138 19.74 1.72 0.39
CA ASP A 138 20.45 2.92 0.84
C ASP A 138 20.12 4.12 -0.07
N ARG A 139 19.57 3.87 -1.27
CA ARG A 139 19.05 4.91 -2.15
C ARG A 139 17.59 5.22 -1.82
N PRO A 140 17.24 6.48 -1.51
CA PRO A 140 15.87 6.84 -1.10
C PRO A 140 14.78 6.48 -2.11
N LEU A 141 14.99 6.73 -3.41
CA LEU A 141 13.98 6.40 -4.44
C LEU A 141 13.82 4.90 -4.64
N VAL A 142 14.92 4.14 -4.59
CA VAL A 142 14.89 2.67 -4.66
C VAL A 142 14.19 2.08 -3.45
N ARG A 143 14.41 2.64 -2.25
CA ARG A 143 13.66 2.25 -1.05
C ARG A 143 12.16 2.53 -1.19
N ALA A 144 11.78 3.68 -1.72
CA ALA A 144 10.37 4.01 -1.96
C ALA A 144 9.74 3.01 -2.95
N ASP A 145 10.44 2.63 -4.01
CA ASP A 145 9.95 1.62 -4.98
C ASP A 145 9.83 0.23 -4.36
N TYR A 146 10.77 -0.16 -3.49
CA TYR A 146 10.67 -1.41 -2.74
C TYR A 146 9.44 -1.43 -1.82
N ASP A 147 9.25 -0.36 -1.04
CA ASP A 147 8.13 -0.24 -0.11
C ASP A 147 6.79 -0.24 -0.86
N HIS A 148 6.72 0.44 -2.00
CA HIS A 148 5.58 0.41 -2.93
C HIS A 148 5.29 -1.02 -3.39
N ALA A 149 6.28 -1.73 -3.96
CA ALA A 149 6.07 -3.08 -4.47
C ALA A 149 5.54 -4.06 -3.40
N ILE A 150 6.05 -3.99 -2.16
CA ILE A 150 5.53 -4.80 -1.06
C ILE A 150 4.11 -4.39 -0.68
N ASP A 151 3.82 -3.09 -0.62
CA ASP A 151 2.49 -2.57 -0.26
C ASP A 151 1.43 -2.90 -1.33
N VAL A 152 1.77 -2.80 -2.63
CA VAL A 152 0.95 -3.29 -3.74
C VAL A 152 0.63 -4.77 -3.59
N TRP A 153 1.63 -5.59 -3.28
CA TRP A 153 1.39 -7.02 -3.05
C TRP A 153 0.46 -7.28 -1.84
N GLN A 154 0.59 -6.50 -0.77
CA GLN A 154 -0.32 -6.60 0.38
C GLN A 154 -1.75 -6.14 0.04
N TRP A 155 -1.91 -5.07 -0.75
CA TRP A 155 -3.21 -4.64 -1.28
C TRP A 155 -3.82 -5.70 -2.18
N MET A 156 -3.04 -6.32 -3.06
CA MET A 156 -3.51 -7.38 -3.94
C MET A 156 -4.15 -8.53 -3.14
N LEU A 157 -3.49 -9.00 -2.08
CA LEU A 157 -4.03 -10.04 -1.20
C LEU A 157 -5.21 -9.56 -0.33
N ARG A 158 -5.36 -8.24 -0.15
CA ARG A 158 -6.50 -7.64 0.56
C ARG A 158 -7.74 -7.61 -0.33
N LEU A 159 -7.56 -7.26 -1.60
CA LEU A 159 -8.60 -7.16 -2.60
C LEU A 159 -9.06 -8.55 -3.07
N ASP A 160 -8.12 -9.47 -3.30
CA ASP A 160 -8.39 -10.87 -3.58
C ASP A 160 -7.49 -11.80 -2.76
N PRO A 161 -8.01 -12.39 -1.66
CA PRO A 161 -7.28 -13.36 -0.86
C PRO A 161 -6.84 -14.62 -1.62
N ARG A 162 -7.41 -14.87 -2.81
CA ARG A 162 -7.07 -16.01 -3.68
C ARG A 162 -6.18 -15.64 -4.86
N ALA A 163 -5.64 -14.42 -4.91
CA ALA A 163 -4.74 -13.97 -5.97
C ALA A 163 -3.67 -15.03 -6.30
N SER A 164 -3.45 -15.28 -7.59
CA SER A 164 -2.54 -16.33 -8.05
C SER A 164 -1.07 -16.02 -7.74
N VAL A 165 -0.19 -17.01 -7.90
CA VAL A 165 1.27 -16.78 -7.85
C VAL A 165 1.70 -15.73 -8.87
N ALA A 166 1.14 -15.76 -10.07
CA ALA A 166 1.53 -14.86 -11.16
C ALA A 166 1.11 -13.42 -10.86
N ALA A 167 -0.13 -13.19 -10.39
CA ALA A 167 -0.59 -11.85 -9.99
C ALA A 167 0.29 -11.30 -8.86
N GLN A 168 0.55 -12.11 -7.82
CA GLN A 168 1.37 -11.70 -6.68
C GLN A 168 2.82 -11.38 -7.07
N ALA A 169 3.42 -12.17 -7.96
CA ALA A 169 4.75 -11.86 -8.50
C ALA A 169 4.71 -10.62 -9.41
N ALA A 170 3.67 -10.42 -10.23
CA ALA A 170 3.53 -9.20 -11.02
C ALA A 170 3.43 -7.95 -10.13
N ALA A 171 2.69 -7.99 -9.01
CA ALA A 171 2.65 -6.90 -8.03
C ALA A 171 4.04 -6.51 -7.50
N LEU A 172 4.87 -7.50 -7.19
CA LEU A 172 6.24 -7.26 -6.70
C LEU A 172 7.17 -6.69 -7.79
N PHE A 173 6.97 -7.06 -9.05
CA PHE A 173 7.93 -6.74 -10.12
C PHE A 173 7.43 -5.70 -11.14
N HIS A 174 6.21 -5.17 -11.01
CA HIS A 174 5.62 -4.27 -12.03
C HIS A 174 6.51 -3.06 -12.34
N ASP A 175 7.08 -2.45 -11.30
CA ASP A 175 7.89 -1.23 -11.37
C ASP A 175 9.41 -1.51 -11.39
N VAL A 176 9.85 -2.77 -11.52
CA VAL A 176 11.27 -3.17 -11.37
C VAL A 176 12.23 -2.45 -12.33
N GLU A 177 11.72 -1.94 -13.44
CA GLU A 177 12.51 -1.16 -14.41
C GLU A 177 13.02 0.17 -13.85
N ARG A 178 12.32 0.75 -12.87
CA ARG A 178 12.69 2.02 -12.22
C ARG A 178 14.02 1.92 -11.46
N LEU A 179 14.43 0.70 -11.11
CA LEU A 179 15.75 0.41 -10.54
C LEU A 179 16.90 0.72 -11.50
N VAL A 180 16.61 0.80 -12.80
CA VAL A 180 17.58 1.13 -13.85
C VAL A 180 17.40 2.57 -14.31
N SER A 181 16.17 2.95 -14.66
CA SER A 181 15.87 4.25 -15.29
C SER A 181 15.76 5.41 -14.30
N GLU A 182 15.38 5.14 -13.05
CA GLU A 182 14.96 6.16 -12.07
C GLU A 182 15.58 6.00 -10.68
N ALA A 183 16.65 5.22 -10.54
CA ALA A 183 17.25 4.89 -9.24
C ALA A 183 17.73 6.11 -8.43
N ASN A 184 18.10 7.20 -9.11
CA ASN A 184 18.67 8.40 -8.49
C ASN A 184 17.78 9.63 -8.66
N VAL A 185 17.00 9.70 -9.73
CA VAL A 185 16.14 10.84 -10.06
C VAL A 185 14.93 10.33 -10.83
N ARG A 186 13.76 10.91 -10.57
CA ARG A 186 12.58 10.61 -11.37
C ARG A 186 12.61 11.40 -12.67
N ILE A 187 12.24 10.76 -13.78
CA ILE A 187 12.28 11.37 -15.11
C ILE A 187 10.93 11.32 -15.82
N GLU A 188 9.94 10.58 -15.29
CA GLU A 188 8.61 10.42 -15.91
C GLU A 188 7.95 11.76 -16.28
N HIS A 189 8.09 12.77 -15.41
CA HIS A 189 7.52 14.11 -15.60
C HIS A 189 8.13 14.91 -16.76
N ARG A 190 9.27 14.45 -17.31
CA ARG A 190 9.99 15.09 -18.43
C ARG A 190 9.69 14.43 -19.77
N ALA A 191 8.92 13.34 -19.78
CA ALA A 191 8.59 12.63 -21.00
C ALA A 191 7.70 13.49 -21.89
N ALA A 192 8.10 13.67 -23.16
CA ALA A 192 7.30 14.38 -24.15
C ALA A 192 5.99 13.64 -24.47
N ASP A 193 6.04 12.31 -24.48
CA ASP A 193 4.88 11.45 -24.53
C ASP A 193 4.85 10.57 -23.28
N TYR A 194 3.96 10.93 -22.35
CA TYR A 194 3.82 10.23 -21.08
C TYR A 194 3.34 8.78 -21.28
N GLN A 195 2.43 8.51 -22.22
CA GLN A 195 1.93 7.14 -22.39
C GLN A 195 2.97 6.25 -23.06
N ALA A 196 3.68 6.75 -24.06
CA ALA A 196 4.77 6.00 -24.69
C ALA A 196 5.90 5.68 -23.68
N PHE A 197 6.21 6.63 -22.79
CA PHE A 197 7.16 6.40 -21.69
C PHE A 197 6.68 5.26 -20.77
N LYS A 198 5.40 5.26 -20.38
CA LYS A 198 4.83 4.23 -19.50
C LYS A 198 4.74 2.86 -20.20
N ASP A 199 4.40 2.80 -21.48
CA ASP A 199 4.39 1.54 -22.23
C ASP A 199 5.79 0.93 -22.36
N GLU A 200 6.82 1.75 -22.63
CA GLU A 200 8.21 1.27 -22.69
C GLU A 200 8.72 0.82 -21.32
N HIS A 201 8.37 1.54 -20.26
CA HIS A 201 8.62 1.15 -18.88
C HIS A 201 8.03 -0.24 -18.59
N ALA A 202 6.76 -0.47 -18.91
CA ALA A 202 6.09 -1.76 -18.72
C ALA A 202 6.76 -2.89 -19.52
N ARG A 203 7.11 -2.64 -20.79
CA ARG A 203 7.77 -3.62 -21.66
C ARG A 203 9.15 -4.04 -21.13
N ARG A 204 9.98 -3.07 -20.74
CA ARG A 204 11.30 -3.32 -20.14
C ARG A 204 11.16 -3.99 -18.77
N GLY A 205 10.20 -3.54 -17.96
CA GLY A 205 9.86 -4.15 -16.67
C GLY A 205 9.51 -5.63 -16.81
N ALA A 206 8.74 -6.00 -17.83
CA ALA A 206 8.39 -7.39 -18.08
C ALA A 206 9.61 -8.26 -18.42
N ALA A 207 10.55 -7.73 -19.22
CA ALA A 207 11.79 -8.42 -19.53
C ALA A 207 12.68 -8.62 -18.29
N LEU A 208 12.82 -7.57 -17.47
CA LEU A 208 13.59 -7.61 -16.22
C LEU A 208 12.94 -8.54 -15.19
N ALA A 209 11.61 -8.53 -15.06
CA ALA A 209 10.88 -9.42 -14.16
C ALA A 209 11.10 -10.89 -14.54
N ARG A 210 10.98 -11.24 -15.83
CA ARG A 210 11.25 -12.60 -16.33
C ARG A 210 12.69 -13.02 -16.06
N ALA A 211 13.66 -12.14 -16.33
CA ALA A 211 15.07 -12.42 -16.09
C ALA A 211 15.37 -12.62 -14.59
N ALA A 212 14.81 -11.79 -13.72
CA ALA A 212 14.99 -11.90 -12.28
C ALA A 212 14.41 -13.20 -11.73
N LEU A 213 13.23 -13.60 -12.22
CA LEU A 213 12.52 -14.80 -11.78
C LEU A 213 13.02 -16.10 -12.43
N ALA A 214 13.89 -16.01 -13.43
CA ALA A 214 14.51 -17.18 -14.05
C ALA A 214 15.27 -18.00 -13.00
N GLY A 215 15.05 -19.31 -12.98
CA GLY A 215 15.70 -20.22 -12.04
C GLY A 215 15.16 -20.17 -10.60
N VAL A 216 14.15 -19.35 -10.29
CA VAL A 216 13.49 -19.35 -8.96
C VAL A 216 12.63 -20.62 -8.76
N GLY A 217 12.35 -21.37 -9.82
CA GLY A 217 11.56 -22.60 -9.81
C GLY A 217 10.06 -22.37 -9.98
N LEU A 218 9.68 -21.23 -10.57
CA LEU A 218 8.32 -21.01 -11.07
C LEU A 218 8.13 -21.80 -12.38
N PRO A 219 6.95 -22.41 -12.61
CA PRO A 219 6.64 -23.01 -13.90
C PRO A 219 6.70 -21.98 -15.05
N PRO A 220 7.09 -22.39 -16.27
CA PRO A 220 7.19 -21.49 -17.42
C PRO A 220 5.91 -20.69 -17.69
N GLU A 221 4.74 -21.32 -17.58
CA GLU A 221 3.44 -20.68 -17.77
C GLU A 221 3.16 -19.58 -16.74
N VAL A 222 3.67 -19.73 -15.51
CA VAL A 222 3.57 -18.69 -14.47
C VAL A 222 4.50 -17.53 -14.80
N LEU A 223 5.73 -17.80 -15.26
CA LEU A 223 6.68 -16.76 -15.69
C LEU A 223 6.13 -15.98 -16.89
N ASP A 224 5.52 -16.68 -17.84
CA ASP A 224 4.89 -16.07 -19.00
C ASP A 224 3.74 -15.15 -18.59
N ARG A 225 2.92 -15.62 -17.65
CA ARG A 225 1.81 -14.85 -17.11
C ARG A 225 2.28 -13.60 -16.37
N VAL A 226 3.32 -13.71 -15.53
CA VAL A 226 3.92 -12.55 -14.84
C VAL A 226 4.36 -11.51 -15.86
N GLY A 227 5.11 -11.92 -16.89
CA GLY A 227 5.58 -11.00 -17.92
C GLY A 227 4.44 -10.32 -18.68
N ALA A 228 3.36 -11.04 -18.99
CA ALA A 228 2.18 -10.47 -19.66
C ALA A 228 1.47 -9.41 -18.80
N LEU A 229 1.31 -9.69 -17.50
CA LEU A 229 0.72 -8.75 -16.55
C LEU A 229 1.58 -7.49 -16.41
N VAL A 230 2.89 -7.64 -16.20
CA VAL A 230 3.82 -6.50 -16.08
C VAL A 230 3.87 -5.69 -17.39
N ALA A 231 3.86 -6.31 -18.56
CA ALA A 231 3.90 -5.57 -19.82
C ALA A 231 2.65 -4.71 -20.07
N SER A 232 1.54 -5.00 -19.39
CA SER A 232 0.24 -4.38 -19.65
C SER A 232 -0.26 -3.49 -18.50
N HIS A 233 0.45 -3.44 -17.36
CA HIS A 233 -0.04 -2.85 -16.11
C HIS A 233 -0.25 -1.32 -16.15
N GLU A 234 0.16 -0.65 -17.21
CA GLU A 234 -0.07 0.79 -17.38
C GLU A 234 -1.41 1.13 -18.02
N ARG A 235 -2.17 0.11 -18.42
CA ARG A 235 -3.45 0.24 -19.10
C ARG A 235 -4.52 -0.58 -18.37
N PRO A 236 -5.75 -0.07 -18.27
CA PRO A 236 -6.90 -0.90 -17.97
C PRO A 236 -7.09 -1.96 -19.06
N GLY A 237 -7.65 -3.11 -18.70
CA GLY A 237 -8.02 -4.17 -19.64
C GLY A 237 -9.03 -5.12 -19.03
N ASP A 238 -9.55 -6.04 -19.84
CA ASP A 238 -10.59 -6.99 -19.43
C ASP A 238 -10.07 -8.15 -18.57
N ASP A 239 -8.75 -8.27 -18.46
CA ASP A 239 -8.08 -9.26 -17.65
C ASP A 239 -8.26 -8.97 -16.15
N ALA A 240 -8.87 -9.91 -15.43
CA ALA A 240 -9.19 -9.75 -14.02
C ALA A 240 -7.96 -9.58 -13.11
N GLU A 241 -6.83 -10.25 -13.42
CA GLU A 241 -5.60 -10.10 -12.63
C GLU A 241 -4.88 -8.80 -12.96
N LEU A 242 -4.97 -8.33 -14.21
CA LEU A 242 -4.47 -7.01 -14.59
C LEU A 242 -5.26 -5.90 -13.89
N ALA A 243 -6.59 -6.02 -13.85
CA ALA A 243 -7.45 -5.09 -13.13
C ALA A 243 -7.17 -5.11 -11.62
N LEU A 244 -6.92 -6.29 -11.05
CA LEU A 244 -6.50 -6.43 -9.65
C LEU A 244 -5.15 -5.76 -9.37
N LEU A 245 -4.16 -5.93 -10.25
CA LEU A 245 -2.86 -5.27 -10.16
C LEU A 245 -3.01 -3.74 -10.22
N ASN A 246 -3.81 -3.23 -11.16
CA ASN A 246 -4.10 -1.80 -11.29
C ASN A 246 -4.75 -1.21 -10.04
N ASP A 247 -5.72 -1.90 -9.45
CA ASP A 247 -6.36 -1.44 -8.22
C ASP A 247 -5.38 -1.42 -7.04
N ALA A 248 -4.57 -2.46 -6.92
CA ALA A 248 -3.59 -2.57 -5.85
C ALA A 248 -2.49 -1.50 -5.96
N ASP A 249 -1.97 -1.26 -7.17
CA ASP A 249 -1.02 -0.20 -7.49
C ASP A 249 -1.58 1.18 -7.14
N ALA A 250 -2.81 1.47 -7.58
CA ALA A 250 -3.48 2.72 -7.29
C ALA A 250 -3.74 2.95 -5.80
N LEU A 251 -4.22 1.93 -5.06
CA LEU A 251 -4.45 2.05 -3.63
C LEU A 251 -3.14 2.20 -2.85
N SER A 252 -2.06 1.55 -3.28
CA SER A 252 -0.74 1.75 -2.71
C SER A 252 -0.25 3.18 -2.94
N PHE A 253 -0.42 3.73 -4.15
CA PHE A 253 -0.12 5.13 -4.41
C PHE A 253 -0.83 6.07 -3.42
N PHE A 254 -2.13 5.91 -3.22
CA PHE A 254 -2.87 6.78 -2.29
C PHE A 254 -2.45 6.60 -0.83
N SER A 255 -2.30 5.34 -0.38
CA SER A 255 -2.03 5.02 1.02
C SER A 255 -0.57 5.22 1.45
N LEU A 256 0.38 5.16 0.52
CA LEU A 256 1.81 5.18 0.81
C LEU A 256 2.54 6.36 0.15
N ASN A 257 2.44 6.49 -1.18
CA ASN A 257 3.32 7.36 -1.97
C ASN A 257 2.80 8.78 -2.19
N SER A 258 1.49 9.00 -2.10
CA SER A 258 0.86 10.26 -2.54
C SER A 258 1.40 11.50 -1.84
N ALA A 259 1.73 11.39 -0.55
CA ALA A 259 2.33 12.48 0.22
C ALA A 259 3.74 12.83 -0.28
N GLY A 260 4.62 11.84 -0.43
CA GLY A 260 5.98 12.06 -0.94
C GLY A 260 5.99 12.49 -2.42
N PHE A 261 5.03 12.01 -3.21
CA PHE A 261 4.85 12.45 -4.60
C PHE A 261 4.49 13.95 -4.65
N LEU A 262 3.59 14.40 -3.77
CA LEU A 262 3.23 15.81 -3.63
C LEU A 262 4.43 16.67 -3.22
N ASP A 263 5.23 16.20 -2.26
CA ASP A 263 6.42 16.91 -1.81
C ASP A 263 7.50 17.01 -2.90
N TYR A 264 7.67 15.95 -3.71
CA TYR A 264 8.69 15.89 -4.75
C TYR A 264 8.33 16.69 -6.01
N TYR A 265 7.09 16.58 -6.49
CA TYR A 265 6.66 17.15 -7.77
C TYR A 265 5.78 18.38 -7.67
N GLY A 266 5.22 18.65 -6.49
CA GLY A 266 4.28 19.73 -6.29
C GLY A 266 2.85 19.43 -6.77
N PRO A 267 1.92 20.36 -6.50
CA PRO A 267 0.48 20.12 -6.61
C PRO A 267 -0.03 19.99 -8.04
N GLU A 268 0.58 20.65 -9.01
CA GLU A 268 0.14 20.59 -10.41
C GLU A 268 0.33 19.19 -10.99
N HIS A 269 1.53 18.64 -10.87
CA HIS A 269 1.82 17.30 -11.36
C HIS A 269 1.10 16.21 -10.55
N THR A 270 0.93 16.43 -9.25
CA THR A 270 0.16 15.52 -8.38
C THR A 270 -1.29 15.43 -8.80
N ARG A 271 -1.93 16.55 -9.20
CA ARG A 271 -3.30 16.52 -9.72
C ARG A 271 -3.43 15.65 -10.97
N VAL A 272 -2.49 15.77 -11.90
CA VAL A 272 -2.46 14.94 -13.12
C VAL A 272 -2.29 13.46 -12.75
N LYS A 273 -1.38 13.14 -11.83
CA LYS A 273 -1.18 11.77 -11.35
C LYS A 273 -2.42 11.22 -10.65
N VAL A 274 -3.06 11.98 -9.76
CA VAL A 274 -4.30 11.59 -9.07
C VAL A 274 -5.41 11.28 -10.07
N ALA A 275 -5.65 12.16 -11.05
CA ALA A 275 -6.65 11.93 -12.09
C ALA A 275 -6.34 10.67 -12.91
N TYR A 276 -5.08 10.48 -13.31
CA TYR A 276 -4.63 9.29 -14.02
C TYR A 276 -4.86 8.00 -13.21
N THR A 277 -4.47 7.99 -11.92
CA THR A 277 -4.64 6.85 -11.02
C THR A 277 -6.11 6.54 -10.78
N LEU A 278 -6.97 7.55 -10.59
CA LEU A 278 -8.41 7.36 -10.38
C LEU A 278 -9.14 6.78 -11.59
N ARG A 279 -8.69 7.07 -12.81
CA ARG A 279 -9.26 6.49 -14.04
C ARG A 279 -9.02 4.99 -14.18
N ARG A 280 -7.97 4.47 -13.54
CA ARG A 280 -7.58 3.06 -13.57
C ARG A 280 -8.27 2.22 -12.49
N LEU A 281 -8.78 2.84 -11.43
CA LEU A 281 -9.47 2.14 -10.35
C LEU A 281 -10.85 1.63 -10.78
N ARG A 282 -11.14 0.37 -10.45
CA ARG A 282 -12.49 -0.17 -10.49
C ARG A 282 -13.38 0.45 -9.40
N PRO A 283 -14.71 0.49 -9.60
CA PRO A 283 -15.64 1.09 -8.63
C PRO A 283 -15.48 0.56 -7.20
N GLU A 284 -15.26 -0.76 -7.05
CA GLU A 284 -15.12 -1.43 -5.76
C GLU A 284 -13.86 -0.99 -5.03
N ALA A 285 -12.72 -0.89 -5.73
CA ALA A 285 -11.48 -0.41 -5.16
C ALA A 285 -11.54 1.10 -4.86
N ARG A 286 -12.18 1.90 -5.72
CA ARG A 286 -12.40 3.34 -5.47
C ARG A 286 -13.24 3.59 -4.22
N ALA A 287 -14.16 2.69 -3.87
CA ALA A 287 -14.96 2.79 -2.65
C ALA A 287 -14.14 2.63 -1.35
N LEU A 288 -12.88 2.17 -1.43
CA LEU A 288 -11.98 2.07 -0.28
C LEU A 288 -11.26 3.38 0.03
N LEU A 289 -11.16 4.32 -0.92
CA LEU A 289 -10.42 5.57 -0.75
C LEU A 289 -10.85 6.40 0.48
N PRO A 290 -12.14 6.49 0.87
CA PRO A 290 -12.53 7.21 2.09
C PRO A 290 -11.92 6.64 3.39
N ARG A 291 -11.41 5.41 3.35
CA ARG A 291 -10.73 4.75 4.48
C ARG A 291 -9.20 4.85 4.40
N VAL A 292 -8.68 5.39 3.31
CA VAL A 292 -7.24 5.63 3.11
C VAL A 292 -6.97 7.07 3.50
N ARG A 293 -6.09 7.27 4.49
CA ARG A 293 -5.66 8.61 4.86
C ARG A 293 -4.75 9.17 3.76
N CYS A 294 -5.15 10.28 3.16
CA CYS A 294 -4.31 11.07 2.27
C CYS A 294 -3.99 12.41 2.94
N ARG A 295 -3.07 13.19 2.38
CA ARG A 295 -2.91 14.60 2.76
C ARG A 295 -4.13 15.41 2.29
N PRO A 296 -4.57 16.47 3.00
CA PRO A 296 -5.74 17.25 2.63
C PRO A 296 -5.73 17.75 1.18
N GLU A 297 -4.56 18.11 0.66
CA GLU A 297 -4.39 18.55 -0.73
C GLU A 297 -4.71 17.43 -1.73
N VAL A 298 -4.27 16.20 -1.44
CA VAL A 298 -4.57 15.01 -2.25
C VAL A 298 -6.03 14.61 -2.09
N GLU A 299 -6.59 14.68 -0.89
CA GLU A 299 -8.02 14.44 -0.65
C GLU A 299 -8.89 15.39 -1.46
N ALA A 300 -8.55 16.69 -1.49
CA ALA A 300 -9.22 17.68 -2.31
C ALA A 300 -9.14 17.36 -3.81
N MET A 301 -7.98 16.88 -4.30
CA MET A 301 -7.83 16.42 -5.69
C MET A 301 -8.74 15.22 -5.99
N ILE A 302 -8.85 14.26 -5.07
CA ILE A 302 -9.73 13.09 -5.23
C ILE A 302 -11.21 13.50 -5.30
N LEU A 303 -11.62 14.43 -4.44
CA LEU A 303 -13.01 14.92 -4.37
C LEU A 303 -13.39 15.78 -5.57
N GLY A 304 -12.43 16.50 -6.18
CA GLY A 304 -12.63 17.29 -7.38
C GLY A 304 -12.82 16.46 -8.65
N GLU A 305 -12.46 15.18 -8.64
CA GLU A 305 -12.55 14.31 -9.81
C GLU A 305 -13.95 13.68 -9.93
N PRO A 306 -14.59 13.76 -11.12
CA PRO A 306 -15.93 13.22 -11.31
C PRO A 306 -15.99 11.72 -10.98
N ARG A 307 -17.09 11.31 -10.35
CA ARG A 307 -17.37 9.88 -10.14
C ARG A 307 -17.75 9.26 -11.48
N ARG A 308 -17.06 8.18 -11.87
CA ARG A 308 -17.53 7.36 -12.99
C ARG A 308 -18.86 6.72 -12.61
N THR A 309 -19.93 7.12 -13.26
CA THR A 309 -21.18 6.35 -13.28
C THR A 309 -20.96 5.13 -14.17
N SER A 310 -21.21 3.94 -13.65
CA SER A 310 -21.16 2.70 -14.43
C SER A 310 -22.28 2.72 -15.48
N ALA A 311 -21.93 2.99 -16.74
CA ALA A 311 -22.73 2.61 -17.88
C ALA A 311 -21.78 2.05 -18.95
N PRO A 312 -22.02 0.84 -19.49
CA PRO A 312 -21.29 0.40 -20.67
C PRO A 312 -21.74 1.26 -21.85
N ALA A 313 -20.79 1.74 -22.64
CA ALA A 313 -21.11 2.27 -23.96
C ALA A 313 -21.61 1.10 -24.81
N SER A 314 -22.91 1.05 -25.05
CA SER A 314 -23.49 0.25 -26.12
C SER A 314 -22.88 0.72 -27.44
N ALA A 315 -22.10 -0.15 -28.07
CA ALA A 315 -21.68 0.03 -29.44
C ALA A 315 -22.92 -0.04 -30.33
N GLU A 316 -23.44 1.11 -30.73
CA GLU A 316 -24.32 1.18 -31.89
C GLU A 316 -23.48 1.02 -33.15
N THR A 317 -23.53 -0.20 -33.68
CA THR A 317 -23.24 -0.54 -35.07
C THR A 317 -24.03 0.40 -35.97
N GLN A 318 -23.35 1.28 -36.70
CA GLN A 318 -23.94 1.90 -37.89
C GLN A 318 -23.61 1.03 -39.10
N ALA A 319 -24.68 0.60 -39.75
CA ALA A 319 -24.72 -0.12 -41.02
C ALA A 319 -24.30 0.78 -42.19
#